data_AF-A0AA39ZLM7-F1
#
_entry.id   AF-A0AA39ZLM7-F1
#
_cell.length_a   1.000
_cell.length_b   1.000
_cell.length_c   1.000
_cell.angle_alpha   90.00
_cell.angle_beta   90.00
_cell.angle_gamma   90.00
#
_symmetry.space_group_name_H-M   'P 1'
#
loop_
_entity.id
_entity.type
_entity.pdbx_description
1 polymer ?
#
loop_
_entity_poly.entity_id
_entity_poly.type
_entity_poly.pdbx_seq_one_letter_code
_entity_poly.pdbx_strand_id
1 'polypeptide(L)'
;MAAPEGTDDYIISTDLNFYDDHTEDDEILDEQRCKRGLRPLWPRPDWFIPVHCKATSKYNHRQVVGECQAVFIDLREAKEEVDSIKGEEEEEYVDLLELLIDANLGRGERYLIHGLVGSYHGILTDHGEMQARWCDAEYPDTRGTGVWGVELSEMKNVLLISLLHVEPDWRGEGIGTKMVRDIIQKTCERYCHDYKDPEAGLYAFTWPGSLLREDRRIWAHVDRFKVPVRDLVLRMAERFWRDQGFRRVGKSSCFGYTTDANHPSRSLTTADDEAIDHDLKEFGVRPPWQPVVPAHMAELVRDLGKPHKTDQHSTELLKGQMPDDPTHEDWGVRAEFGNTLLHLAALSSKPEAIRFILARQPGLAAVENMGGRTPLRALERRLALEREREPTHDLVFKGFPENTIESWCLLSQVPYVDLDCLSEGPEEDSEPVQQLQKLKYGCSCESCLGGWFSKRSQLIMTYAAMDLHSSRVKAWDDMGFTRWYDVFIKGSRFERHITNEETPENEAAAMWIVELFQHFESCIGGTDERPPKIPTLENMMVIIQEAQGETPQPGDETWREKVLFAAAMVLIYTATEDWESLGDGFKAKKAGKDEFEMEELREEVDDLPECANDGYYRPLLYLW
;
A
#
# COMPACT_ATOMS: atom_id res chain seq x y z
N MET A 1 -36.85 35.78 -10.59
CA MET A 1 -37.43 36.22 -9.30
C MET A 1 -36.26 36.49 -8.39
N ALA A 2 -36.02 37.74 -7.99
CA ALA A 2 -34.96 38.05 -7.03
C ALA A 2 -35.36 37.46 -5.67
N ALA A 3 -34.52 36.59 -5.12
CA ALA A 3 -34.70 36.11 -3.75
C ALA A 3 -34.60 37.33 -2.81
N PRO A 4 -35.45 37.42 -1.77
CA PRO A 4 -35.29 38.45 -0.76
C PRO A 4 -33.86 38.35 -0.20
N GLU A 5 -33.20 39.49 0.03
CA GLU A 5 -31.93 39.59 0.77
C GLU A 5 -32.17 39.05 2.20
N GLY A 6 -32.15 37.73 2.33
CA GLY A 6 -32.25 37.03 3.58
C GLY A 6 -30.99 37.31 4.38
N THR A 7 -31.15 37.75 5.62
CA THR A 7 -30.06 37.70 6.58
C THR A 7 -29.66 36.25 6.75
N ASP A 8 -28.57 35.82 6.12
CA ASP A 8 -28.08 34.45 6.22
C ASP A 8 -28.02 34.01 7.69
N ASP A 9 -28.60 32.88 8.08
CA ASP A 9 -28.62 32.41 9.47
C ASP A 9 -27.30 31.75 9.92
N TYR A 10 -26.22 31.94 9.14
CA TYR A 10 -24.91 31.33 9.36
C TYR A 10 -23.76 32.33 9.09
N ILE A 11 -22.57 31.97 9.58
CA ILE A 11 -21.31 32.68 9.35
C ILE A 11 -20.34 31.67 8.74
N ILE A 12 -19.72 32.04 7.61
CA ILE A 12 -18.63 31.26 7.01
C ILE A 12 -17.31 31.84 7.49
N SER A 13 -16.47 30.99 8.08
CA SER A 13 -15.07 31.27 8.37
C SER A 13 -14.21 30.35 7.52
N THR A 14 -13.12 30.88 6.98
CA THR A 14 -12.10 30.09 6.29
C THR A 14 -10.80 30.35 7.00
N ASP A 15 -10.26 29.28 7.55
CA ASP A 15 -8.98 29.27 8.22
C ASP A 15 -7.97 28.79 7.19
N LEU A 16 -7.25 29.75 6.60
CA LEU A 16 -6.02 29.51 5.85
C LEU A 16 -4.87 29.47 6.88
N ASN A 17 -4.91 28.51 7.79
CA ASN A 17 -3.89 28.44 8.82
C ASN A 17 -2.57 28.06 8.17
N PHE A 18 -1.61 28.97 8.23
CA PHE A 18 -0.20 28.61 8.19
C PHE A 18 0.02 27.72 9.42
N TYR A 19 0.37 26.46 9.22
CA TYR A 19 0.96 25.65 10.29
C TYR A 19 2.40 26.18 10.48
N ASP A 20 2.53 27.40 11.01
CA ASP A 20 3.85 28.06 11.12
C ASP A 20 4.67 27.54 12.30
N ASP A 21 4.15 26.62 13.12
CA ASP A 21 4.90 26.04 14.23
C ASP A 21 4.46 24.58 14.43
N HIS A 22 5.45 23.68 14.43
CA HIS A 22 5.34 22.34 15.00
C HIS A 22 4.70 22.48 16.39
N THR A 23 3.44 22.08 16.54
CA THR A 23 2.73 22.35 17.80
C THR A 23 3.21 21.40 18.89
N GLU A 24 3.01 21.75 20.16
CA GLU A 24 3.29 20.85 21.29
C GLU A 24 2.50 19.53 21.14
N ASP A 25 1.31 19.56 20.52
CA ASP A 25 0.54 18.36 20.20
C ASP A 25 1.21 17.50 19.11
N ASP A 26 1.88 18.13 18.13
CA ASP A 26 2.65 17.42 17.11
C ASP A 26 3.93 16.83 17.70
N GLU A 27 4.62 17.53 18.62
CA GLU A 27 5.75 16.96 19.37
C GLU A 27 5.34 15.75 20.22
N ILE A 28 4.18 15.82 20.88
CA ILE A 28 3.62 14.70 21.65
C ILE A 28 3.25 13.53 20.73
N LEU A 29 2.68 13.82 19.56
CA LEU A 29 2.31 12.81 18.57
C LEU A 29 3.56 12.14 17.98
N ASP A 30 4.60 12.91 17.69
CA ASP A 30 5.90 12.41 17.25
C ASP A 30 6.58 11.56 18.29
N GLU A 31 6.57 12.00 19.55
CA GLU A 31 7.10 11.19 20.63
C GLU A 31 6.33 9.86 20.76
N GLN A 32 5.01 9.87 20.57
CA GLN A 32 4.19 8.65 20.55
C GLN A 32 4.44 7.76 19.33
N ARG A 33 4.70 8.34 18.16
CA ARG A 33 5.06 7.64 16.92
C ARG A 33 6.45 7.00 17.03
N CYS A 34 7.44 7.77 17.49
CA CYS A 34 8.78 7.30 17.78
C CYS A 34 8.79 6.18 18.82
N LYS A 35 7.96 6.28 19.88
CA LYS A 35 7.77 5.18 20.87
C LYS A 35 7.19 3.89 20.26
N ARG A 36 6.58 3.97 19.07
CA ARG A 36 6.00 2.86 18.32
C ARG A 36 6.85 2.42 17.12
N GLY A 37 8.07 2.96 16.97
CA GLY A 37 8.92 2.68 15.81
C GLY A 37 8.43 3.29 14.51
N LEU A 38 7.56 4.30 14.57
CA LEU A 38 7.12 5.06 13.40
C LEU A 38 7.94 6.34 13.29
N ARG A 39 8.29 6.74 12.06
CA ARG A 39 8.96 8.03 11.81
C ARG A 39 8.16 9.19 12.43
N PRO A 40 8.84 10.16 13.07
CA PRO A 40 8.19 11.41 13.47
C PRO A 40 7.54 12.05 12.24
N LEU A 41 6.50 12.82 12.45
CA LEU A 41 5.90 13.60 11.39
C LEU A 41 7.01 14.49 10.82
N TRP A 42 7.29 14.32 9.53
CA TRP A 42 8.09 15.32 8.84
C TRP A 42 7.38 16.66 9.04
N PRO A 43 8.12 17.75 9.34
CA PRO A 43 7.52 19.07 9.32
C PRO A 43 6.78 19.18 7.99
N ARG A 44 5.49 19.48 8.05
CA ARG A 44 4.68 19.56 6.82
C ARG A 44 5.40 20.52 5.89
N PRO A 45 5.72 20.09 4.67
CA PRO A 45 6.45 20.95 3.77
C PRO A 45 5.66 22.23 3.52
N ASP A 46 6.35 23.37 3.37
CA ASP A 46 5.71 24.68 3.21
C ASP A 46 4.81 24.73 1.96
N TRP A 47 5.07 23.87 0.98
CA TRP A 47 4.26 23.69 -0.21
C TRP A 47 2.98 22.87 0.02
N PHE A 48 2.73 22.33 1.22
CA PHE A 48 1.55 21.54 1.57
C PHE A 48 0.73 22.20 2.68
N ILE A 49 -0.37 22.84 2.32
CA ILE A 49 -1.13 23.68 3.26
C ILE A 49 -2.58 23.22 3.38
N PRO A 50 -3.02 22.66 4.52
CA PRO A 50 -4.42 22.33 4.73
C PRO A 50 -5.28 23.59 4.80
N VAL A 51 -6.44 23.54 4.18
CA VAL A 51 -7.39 24.65 4.12
C VAL A 51 -8.74 24.18 4.66
N HIS A 52 -9.23 24.88 5.69
CA HIS A 52 -10.51 24.55 6.31
C HIS A 52 -11.49 25.71 6.17
N CYS A 53 -12.71 25.40 5.73
CA CYS A 53 -13.81 26.34 5.72
C CYS A 53 -14.96 25.76 6.54
N LYS A 54 -15.50 26.54 7.49
CA LYS A 54 -16.61 26.13 8.35
C LYS A 54 -17.74 27.13 8.21
N ALA A 55 -18.97 26.62 8.11
CA ALA A 55 -20.18 27.40 8.29
C ALA A 55 -20.73 27.11 9.69
N THR A 56 -20.95 28.13 10.49
CA THR A 56 -21.51 28.03 11.85
C THR A 56 -22.84 28.75 11.96
N SER A 57 -23.77 28.22 12.75
CA SER A 57 -25.07 28.88 13.00
C SER A 57 -24.88 30.20 13.74
N LYS A 58 -25.59 31.26 13.33
CA LYS A 58 -25.60 32.55 14.05
C LYS A 58 -26.23 32.44 15.44
N TYR A 59 -27.16 31.53 15.62
CA TYR A 59 -27.85 31.32 16.90
C TYR A 59 -27.01 30.49 17.88
N ASN A 60 -26.09 29.68 17.35
CA ASN A 60 -25.19 28.87 18.13
C ASN A 60 -23.86 28.71 17.39
N HIS A 61 -22.88 29.58 17.67
CA HIS A 61 -21.57 29.56 17.03
C HIS A 61 -20.79 28.25 17.21
N ARG A 62 -21.18 27.40 18.17
CA ARG A 62 -20.59 26.06 18.36
C ARG A 62 -21.19 25.01 17.42
N GLN A 63 -22.35 25.29 16.83
CA GLN A 63 -22.99 24.41 15.87
C GLN A 63 -22.40 24.65 14.49
N VAL A 64 -21.54 23.73 14.05
CA VAL A 64 -21.08 23.64 12.67
C VAL A 64 -22.23 23.08 11.82
N VAL A 65 -22.65 23.85 10.82
CA VAL A 65 -23.75 23.51 9.91
C VAL A 65 -23.25 23.14 8.52
N GLY A 66 -21.98 23.46 8.22
CA GLY A 66 -21.27 23.00 7.05
C GLY A 66 -19.76 23.01 7.27
N GLU A 67 -19.07 22.10 6.60
CA GLU A 67 -17.63 21.94 6.64
C GLU A 67 -17.10 21.65 5.25
N CYS A 68 -16.02 22.32 4.87
CA CYS A 68 -15.25 22.04 3.67
C CYS A 68 -13.78 21.91 4.06
N GLN A 69 -13.17 20.80 3.69
CA GLN A 69 -11.74 20.56 3.88
C GLN A 69 -11.10 20.50 2.51
N ALA A 70 -9.95 21.13 2.38
CA ALA A 70 -9.15 21.09 1.18
C ALA A 70 -7.66 21.15 1.55
N VAL A 71 -6.81 20.94 0.56
CA VAL A 71 -5.36 21.02 0.68
C VAL A 71 -4.84 21.84 -0.49
N PHE A 72 -4.09 22.89 -0.20
CA PHE A 72 -3.30 23.63 -1.17
C PHE A 72 -1.93 22.98 -1.33
N ILE A 73 -1.45 22.86 -2.57
CA ILE A 73 -0.17 22.28 -2.94
C ILE A 73 0.53 23.27 -3.90
N ASP A 74 1.73 23.76 -3.55
CA ASP A 74 2.66 24.33 -4.56
C ASP A 74 3.37 23.15 -5.24
N LEU A 75 2.81 22.72 -6.35
CA LEU A 75 3.27 21.56 -7.10
C LEU A 75 4.67 21.78 -7.71
N ARG A 76 5.09 23.03 -7.90
CA ARG A 76 6.45 23.32 -8.38
C ARG A 76 7.44 23.06 -7.26
N GLU A 77 7.20 23.61 -6.07
CA GLU A 77 8.09 23.39 -4.92
C GLU A 77 8.12 21.90 -4.53
N ALA A 78 6.99 21.19 -4.59
CA ALA A 78 6.97 19.75 -4.42
C ALA A 78 7.84 19.00 -5.45
N LYS A 79 7.80 19.40 -6.74
CA LYS A 79 8.65 18.82 -7.79
C LYS A 79 10.13 19.14 -7.58
N GLU A 80 10.45 20.38 -7.20
CA GLU A 80 11.82 20.81 -6.88
C GLU A 80 12.37 20.02 -5.68
N GLU A 81 11.55 19.69 -4.69
CA GLU A 81 11.92 18.83 -3.57
C GLU A 81 12.17 17.39 -4.02
N VAL A 82 11.30 16.80 -4.85
CA VAL A 82 11.55 15.48 -5.47
C VAL A 82 12.89 15.47 -6.22
N ASP A 83 13.16 16.50 -7.03
CA ASP A 83 14.40 16.60 -7.80
C ASP A 83 15.62 16.82 -6.91
N SER A 84 15.48 17.55 -5.79
CA SER A 84 16.52 17.75 -4.79
C SER A 84 16.89 16.44 -4.09
N ILE A 85 15.88 15.67 -3.65
CA ILE A 85 16.08 14.36 -3.00
C ILE A 85 16.81 13.41 -3.95
N LYS A 86 16.37 13.32 -5.22
CA LYS A 86 17.04 12.52 -6.27
C LYS A 86 18.47 12.96 -6.58
N GLY A 87 18.81 14.22 -6.34
CA GLY A 87 20.14 14.76 -6.60
C GLY A 87 21.13 14.49 -5.47
N GLU A 88 20.64 14.27 -4.24
CA GLU A 88 21.44 14.02 -3.05
C GLU A 88 21.63 12.51 -2.78
N GLU A 89 20.65 11.70 -3.12
CA GLU A 89 20.67 10.24 -2.98
C GLU A 89 20.78 9.62 -4.37
N GLU A 90 21.97 9.13 -4.76
CA GLU A 90 22.20 8.54 -6.10
C GLU A 90 21.32 7.29 -6.39
N GLU A 91 20.55 6.77 -5.43
CA GLU A 91 19.85 5.48 -5.56
C GLU A 91 18.39 5.38 -5.03
N GLU A 92 17.80 6.38 -4.34
CA GLU A 92 16.42 6.23 -3.82
C GLU A 92 15.34 6.80 -4.78
N TYR A 93 14.39 5.94 -5.18
CA TYR A 93 13.32 6.26 -6.14
C TYR A 93 12.19 7.04 -5.45
N VAL A 94 12.46 8.25 -4.95
CA VAL A 94 11.38 9.10 -4.41
C VAL A 94 10.59 9.68 -5.57
N ASP A 95 9.32 9.30 -5.69
CA ASP A 95 8.39 9.88 -6.66
C ASP A 95 7.42 10.87 -6.02
N LEU A 96 6.71 11.64 -6.85
CA LEU A 96 5.79 12.67 -6.36
C LEU A 96 4.63 12.07 -5.56
N LEU A 97 4.23 10.84 -5.84
CA LEU A 97 3.14 10.19 -5.10
C LEU A 97 3.60 9.86 -3.69
N GLU A 98 4.80 9.28 -3.53
CA GLU A 98 5.37 8.96 -2.22
C GLU A 98 5.57 10.23 -1.39
N LEU A 99 6.20 11.26 -1.96
CA LEU A 99 6.41 12.55 -1.28
C LEU A 99 5.08 13.16 -0.79
N LEU A 100 4.05 13.14 -1.65
CA LEU A 100 2.74 13.67 -1.29
C LEU A 100 2.02 12.81 -0.23
N ILE A 101 2.18 11.49 -0.25
CA ILE A 101 1.60 10.58 0.76
C ILE A 101 2.24 10.79 2.13
N ASP A 102 3.56 11.01 2.15
CA ASP A 102 4.37 11.15 3.35
C ASP A 102 4.23 12.52 4.03
N ALA A 103 3.71 13.53 3.34
CA ALA A 103 3.34 14.85 3.88
C ALA A 103 2.19 14.84 4.94
N ASN A 104 2.02 13.71 5.66
CA ASN A 104 1.11 13.52 6.79
C ASN A 104 -0.38 13.74 6.46
N LEU A 105 -0.81 13.09 5.38
CA LEU A 105 -2.19 13.09 4.95
C LEU A 105 -3.08 12.24 5.87
N GLY A 106 -4.21 12.81 6.28
CA GLY A 106 -5.32 12.01 6.78
C GLY A 106 -5.79 10.99 5.74
N ARG A 107 -6.45 9.90 6.16
CA ARG A 107 -6.93 8.84 5.24
C ARG A 107 -7.74 9.37 4.04
N GLY A 108 -8.48 10.47 4.21
CA GLY A 108 -9.27 11.09 3.14
C GLY A 108 -8.43 11.80 2.09
N GLU A 109 -7.34 12.45 2.50
CA GLU A 109 -6.44 13.19 1.62
C GLU A 109 -5.57 12.25 0.79
N ARG A 110 -5.12 11.12 1.37
CA ARG A 110 -4.39 10.07 0.63
C ARG A 110 -5.15 9.59 -0.60
N TYR A 111 -6.47 9.41 -0.49
CA TYR A 111 -7.28 8.97 -1.62
C TYR A 111 -7.31 9.99 -2.77
N LEU A 112 -7.32 11.27 -2.44
CA LEU A 112 -7.35 12.35 -3.43
C LEU A 112 -5.99 12.56 -4.05
N ILE A 113 -4.93 12.38 -3.27
CA ILE A 113 -3.56 12.42 -3.77
C ILE A 113 -3.31 11.23 -4.69
N HIS A 114 -3.78 10.01 -4.36
CA HIS A 114 -3.81 8.89 -5.32
C HIS A 114 -4.67 9.17 -6.56
N GLY A 115 -5.70 10.00 -6.44
CA GLY A 115 -6.52 10.45 -7.56
C GLY A 115 -5.84 11.53 -8.40
N LEU A 116 -5.06 12.41 -7.78
CA LEU A 116 -4.30 13.46 -8.45
C LEU A 116 -3.08 12.84 -9.13
N VAL A 117 -2.26 12.13 -8.36
CA VAL A 117 -1.01 11.48 -8.74
C VAL A 117 -1.19 9.99 -8.55
N GLY A 118 -0.99 9.20 -9.60
CA GLY A 118 -0.99 7.75 -9.45
C GLY A 118 -1.29 6.99 -10.73
N SER A 119 -0.55 5.92 -10.94
CA SER A 119 -0.58 5.08 -12.14
C SER A 119 -1.93 4.44 -12.52
N TYR A 120 -2.94 4.43 -11.64
CA TYR A 120 -4.24 3.79 -11.91
C TYR A 120 -5.35 4.81 -12.23
N HIS A 121 -5.46 5.85 -11.42
CA HIS A 121 -6.57 6.81 -11.42
C HIS A 121 -6.10 8.28 -11.36
N GLY A 122 -4.79 8.48 -11.29
CA GLY A 122 -4.12 9.78 -11.36
C GLY A 122 -4.52 10.55 -12.59
N ILE A 123 -4.72 11.85 -12.43
CA ILE A 123 -4.66 12.79 -13.55
C ILE A 123 -3.20 12.96 -13.98
N LEU A 124 -2.29 12.92 -13.01
CA LEU A 124 -0.86 13.07 -13.17
C LEU A 124 -0.13 11.71 -13.06
N THR A 125 1.00 11.61 -13.75
CA THR A 125 2.03 10.58 -13.57
C THR A 125 2.73 10.80 -12.23
N ASP A 126 3.55 9.83 -11.85
CA ASP A 126 4.35 9.89 -10.62
C ASP A 126 5.48 10.96 -10.71
N HIS A 127 5.65 11.59 -11.88
CA HIS A 127 6.49 12.77 -12.12
C HIS A 127 5.69 14.10 -12.15
N GLY A 128 4.38 14.04 -11.89
CA GLY A 128 3.51 15.22 -11.93
C GLY A 128 3.20 15.71 -13.35
N GLU A 129 3.33 14.85 -14.37
CA GLU A 129 2.96 15.15 -15.76
C GLU A 129 1.53 14.68 -16.04
N MET A 130 0.77 15.39 -16.85
CA MET A 130 -0.56 14.94 -17.26
C MET A 130 -0.48 13.60 -17.99
N GLN A 131 -1.25 12.60 -17.55
CA GLN A 131 -1.27 11.32 -18.24
C GLN A 131 -1.87 11.49 -19.64
N ALA A 132 -1.13 11.07 -20.68
CA ALA A 132 -1.50 11.26 -22.08
C ALA A 132 -2.93 10.82 -22.43
N ARG A 133 -3.43 9.74 -21.79
CA ARG A 133 -4.80 9.24 -21.97
C ARG A 133 -5.89 10.29 -21.70
N TRP A 134 -5.62 11.30 -20.87
CA TRP A 134 -6.60 12.30 -20.51
C TRP A 134 -6.60 13.53 -21.43
N CYS A 135 -5.51 13.78 -22.17
CA CYS A 135 -5.33 15.01 -22.95
C CYS A 135 -5.05 14.79 -24.44
N ASP A 136 -4.42 13.68 -24.81
CA ASP A 136 -3.95 13.44 -26.17
C ASP A 136 -5.10 13.07 -27.12
N ALA A 137 -5.08 13.66 -28.31
CA ALA A 137 -6.02 13.38 -29.38
C ALA A 137 -5.93 11.93 -29.89
N GLU A 138 -4.80 11.26 -29.67
CA GLU A 138 -4.60 9.84 -29.99
C GLU A 138 -5.45 8.91 -29.09
N TYR A 139 -5.95 9.39 -27.95
CA TYR A 139 -6.85 8.64 -27.05
C TYR A 139 -8.27 9.26 -26.99
N PRO A 140 -9.02 9.29 -28.12
CA PRO A 140 -10.36 9.88 -28.15
C PRO A 140 -11.33 9.19 -27.18
N ASP A 141 -11.06 7.92 -26.85
CA ASP A 141 -11.88 7.12 -25.95
C ASP A 141 -11.75 7.51 -24.48
N THR A 142 -10.73 8.29 -24.08
CA THR A 142 -10.46 8.68 -22.68
C THR A 142 -10.31 10.19 -22.48
N ARG A 143 -10.06 10.97 -23.53
CA ARG A 143 -9.86 12.43 -23.49
C ARG A 143 -11.08 13.27 -23.05
N GLY A 144 -12.29 12.71 -23.03
CA GLY A 144 -13.50 13.44 -22.64
C GLY A 144 -13.78 14.62 -23.57
N THR A 145 -14.14 15.80 -23.03
CA THR A 145 -14.34 17.03 -23.83
C THR A 145 -13.05 17.63 -24.36
N GLY A 146 -11.87 17.20 -23.88
CA GLY A 146 -10.58 17.71 -24.31
C GLY A 146 -10.34 19.19 -23.96
N VAL A 147 -11.12 19.76 -23.04
CA VAL A 147 -10.93 21.13 -22.52
C VAL A 147 -9.78 21.24 -21.52
N TRP A 148 -9.30 20.09 -21.04
CA TRP A 148 -8.10 19.96 -20.24
C TRP A 148 -7.03 19.29 -21.09
N GLY A 149 -5.82 19.82 -21.07
CA GLY A 149 -4.69 19.44 -21.88
C GLY A 149 -3.41 19.28 -21.07
N VAL A 150 -2.28 19.48 -21.76
CA VAL A 150 -0.94 19.36 -21.18
C VAL A 150 -0.64 20.44 -20.16
N GLU A 151 -1.43 21.52 -20.10
CA GLU A 151 -1.30 22.59 -19.10
C GLU A 151 -1.43 22.07 -17.66
N LEU A 152 -2.09 20.92 -17.46
CA LEU A 152 -2.14 20.28 -16.15
C LEU A 152 -0.76 19.81 -15.65
N SER A 153 0.20 19.57 -16.55
CA SER A 153 1.58 19.22 -16.18
C SER A 153 2.36 20.43 -15.64
N GLU A 154 1.93 21.64 -16.01
CA GLU A 154 2.60 22.92 -15.74
C GLU A 154 1.95 23.67 -14.57
N MET A 155 0.95 23.06 -13.93
CA MET A 155 0.28 23.66 -12.77
C MET A 155 1.28 23.92 -11.64
N LYS A 156 1.18 25.10 -11.05
CA LYS A 156 1.93 25.47 -9.85
C LYS A 156 1.04 25.38 -8.62
N ASN A 157 -0.10 26.07 -8.67
CA ASN A 157 -1.01 26.20 -7.54
C ASN A 157 -2.16 25.21 -7.65
N VAL A 158 -2.17 24.18 -6.80
CA VAL A 158 -3.20 23.13 -6.82
C VAL A 158 -4.01 23.15 -5.52
N LEU A 159 -5.33 23.11 -5.60
CA LEU A 159 -6.24 23.00 -4.46
C LEU A 159 -7.07 21.72 -4.55
N LEU A 160 -6.82 20.75 -3.68
CA LEU A 160 -7.57 19.50 -3.61
C LEU A 160 -8.70 19.62 -2.59
N ILE A 161 -9.96 19.67 -3.03
CA ILE A 161 -11.11 19.72 -2.14
C ILE A 161 -11.53 18.30 -1.75
N SER A 162 -11.29 17.97 -0.47
CA SER A 162 -11.37 16.61 0.06
C SER A 162 -12.70 16.25 0.68
N LEU A 163 -13.32 17.23 1.34
CA LEU A 163 -14.59 17.05 2.00
C LEU A 163 -15.43 18.29 1.76
N LEU A 164 -16.70 18.09 1.39
CA LEU A 164 -17.73 19.10 1.52
C LEU A 164 -18.96 18.45 2.14
N HIS A 165 -19.35 18.94 3.31
CA HIS A 165 -20.49 18.45 4.05
C HIS A 165 -21.36 19.62 4.48
N VAL A 166 -22.67 19.49 4.26
CA VAL A 166 -23.68 20.42 4.78
C VAL A 166 -24.73 19.59 5.52
N GLU A 167 -25.00 19.97 6.78
CA GLU A 167 -25.97 19.29 7.61
C GLU A 167 -27.35 19.28 6.90
N PRO A 168 -28.10 18.16 6.93
CA PRO A 168 -29.33 18.00 6.17
C PRO A 168 -30.33 19.14 6.32
N ASP A 169 -30.50 19.65 7.54
CA ASP A 169 -31.47 20.72 7.87
C ASP A 169 -31.06 22.09 7.31
N TRP A 170 -29.83 22.23 6.82
CA TRP A 170 -29.25 23.46 6.28
C TRP A 170 -28.99 23.38 4.77
N ARG A 171 -29.42 22.29 4.12
CA ARG A 171 -29.32 22.13 2.66
C ARG A 171 -30.36 23.00 1.95
N GLY A 172 -30.03 23.45 0.75
CA GLY A 172 -30.87 24.37 -0.03
C GLY A 172 -30.60 25.85 0.23
N GLU A 173 -29.87 26.18 1.31
CA GLU A 173 -29.53 27.56 1.70
C GLU A 173 -28.27 28.12 1.01
N GLY A 174 -27.79 27.43 -0.04
CA GLY A 174 -26.59 27.83 -0.78
C GLY A 174 -25.26 27.76 -0.02
N ILE A 175 -25.24 27.19 1.19
CA ILE A 175 -24.05 27.12 2.06
C ILE A 175 -22.86 26.48 1.33
N GLY A 176 -23.05 25.29 0.74
CA GLY A 176 -21.95 24.59 0.05
C GLY A 176 -21.37 25.42 -1.11
N THR A 177 -22.23 26.09 -1.89
CA THR A 177 -21.80 27.01 -2.96
C THR A 177 -20.96 28.16 -2.41
N LYS A 178 -21.40 28.80 -1.32
CA LYS A 178 -20.64 29.89 -0.70
C LYS A 178 -19.30 29.41 -0.16
N MET A 179 -19.26 28.24 0.50
CA MET A 179 -18.02 27.67 1.03
C MET A 179 -17.00 27.33 -0.07
N VAL A 180 -17.44 26.71 -1.17
CA VAL A 180 -16.55 26.40 -2.31
C VAL A 180 -16.01 27.67 -2.97
N ARG A 181 -16.84 28.72 -3.09
CA ARG A 181 -16.36 30.01 -3.63
C ARG A 181 -15.39 30.69 -2.68
N ASP A 182 -15.71 30.71 -1.39
CA ASP A 182 -14.90 31.37 -0.36
C ASP A 182 -13.53 30.70 -0.22
N ILE A 183 -13.47 29.36 -0.23
CA ILE A 183 -12.20 28.63 -0.17
C ILE A 183 -11.34 28.87 -1.42
N ILE A 184 -11.92 28.81 -2.63
CA ILE A 184 -11.18 29.07 -3.88
C ILE A 184 -10.69 30.52 -3.90
N GLN A 185 -11.55 31.49 -3.57
CA GLN A 185 -11.22 32.91 -3.58
C GLN A 185 -10.11 33.21 -2.59
N LYS A 186 -10.24 32.79 -1.33
CA LYS A 186 -9.25 33.09 -0.29
C LYS A 186 -7.92 32.38 -0.54
N THR A 187 -7.94 31.12 -0.99
CA THR A 187 -6.71 30.42 -1.40
C THR A 187 -6.03 31.17 -2.55
N CYS A 188 -6.79 31.62 -3.55
CA CYS A 188 -6.25 32.42 -4.66
C CYS A 188 -5.66 33.75 -4.17
N GLU A 189 -6.41 34.52 -3.36
CA GLU A 189 -5.98 35.78 -2.74
C GLU A 189 -4.68 35.63 -1.96
N ARG A 190 -4.54 34.53 -1.23
CA ARG A 190 -3.40 34.29 -0.35
C ARG A 190 -2.17 33.77 -1.08
N TYR A 191 -2.34 32.79 -1.96
CA TYR A 191 -1.20 32.03 -2.51
C TYR A 191 -0.90 32.34 -3.97
N CYS A 192 -1.86 32.88 -4.73
CA CYS A 192 -1.65 33.16 -6.16
C CYS A 192 -1.29 34.62 -6.44
N HIS A 193 -1.66 35.57 -5.58
CA HIS A 193 -1.42 37.00 -5.82
C HIS A 193 -0.07 37.53 -5.32
N ASP A 194 0.53 36.89 -4.31
CA ASP A 194 1.81 37.32 -3.73
C ASP A 194 3.03 36.79 -4.52
N TYR A 195 2.85 35.77 -5.36
CA TYR A 195 3.90 35.25 -6.23
C TYR A 195 4.03 36.09 -7.51
N LYS A 196 5.28 36.26 -7.97
CA LYS A 196 5.72 37.09 -9.12
C LYS A 196 5.09 36.71 -10.48
N ASP A 197 4.12 35.81 -10.50
CA ASP A 197 3.52 35.23 -11.70
C ASP A 197 1.98 35.28 -11.61
N PRO A 198 1.36 36.44 -11.92
CA PRO A 198 -0.09 36.59 -11.97
C PRO A 198 -0.75 35.72 -13.06
N GLU A 199 0.02 35.08 -13.94
CA GLU A 199 -0.47 34.15 -14.95
C GLU A 199 -0.60 32.71 -14.43
N ALA A 200 -0.04 32.39 -13.26
CA ALA A 200 0.03 31.01 -12.74
C ALA A 200 -1.33 30.39 -12.37
N GLY A 201 -2.38 31.19 -12.19
CA GLY A 201 -3.73 30.73 -11.86
C GLY A 201 -3.82 29.85 -10.60
N LEU A 202 -5.02 29.34 -10.29
CA LEU A 202 -5.26 28.31 -9.29
C LEU A 202 -6.05 27.20 -9.95
N TYR A 203 -5.57 25.96 -9.83
CA TYR A 203 -6.27 24.77 -10.29
C TYR A 203 -6.86 24.04 -9.10
N ALA A 204 -8.18 23.88 -9.06
CA ALA A 204 -8.86 23.15 -7.99
C ALA A 204 -9.41 21.81 -8.50
N PHE A 205 -9.20 20.75 -7.75
CA PHE A 205 -9.67 19.40 -8.09
C PHE A 205 -10.55 18.82 -6.98
N THR A 206 -11.49 17.98 -7.38
CA THR A 206 -12.32 17.21 -6.45
C THR A 206 -12.80 15.92 -7.11
N TRP A 207 -13.18 14.95 -6.28
CA TRP A 207 -13.78 13.68 -6.70
C TRP A 207 -15.20 13.63 -6.16
N PRO A 208 -16.21 14.02 -6.96
CA PRO A 208 -17.59 13.98 -6.53
C PRO A 208 -17.96 12.59 -6.02
N GLY A 209 -18.43 12.54 -4.78
CA GLY A 209 -18.65 11.31 -4.05
C GLY A 209 -19.81 11.43 -3.06
N SER A 210 -20.13 10.30 -2.43
CA SER A 210 -21.00 10.27 -1.25
C SER A 210 -20.15 10.12 0.01
N LEU A 211 -20.56 10.80 1.08
CA LEU A 211 -19.97 10.58 2.39
C LEU A 211 -20.55 9.30 2.98
N LEU A 212 -19.70 8.38 3.46
CA LEU A 212 -20.11 7.11 4.08
C LEU A 212 -21.16 7.27 5.19
N ARG A 213 -21.11 8.40 5.91
CA ARG A 213 -22.09 8.73 6.97
C ARG A 213 -23.48 9.02 6.40
N GLU A 214 -23.55 9.63 5.22
CA GLU A 214 -24.82 9.85 4.51
C GLU A 214 -25.33 8.58 3.88
N ASP A 215 -24.44 7.78 3.28
CA ASP A 215 -24.79 6.49 2.72
C ASP A 215 -25.62 5.69 3.72
N ARG A 216 -25.13 5.47 4.96
CA ARG A 216 -25.88 4.68 5.97
C ARG A 216 -27.29 5.19 6.23
N ARG A 217 -27.50 6.51 6.25
CA ARG A 217 -28.83 7.12 6.45
C ARG A 217 -29.72 6.90 5.24
N ILE A 218 -29.18 7.05 4.04
CA ILE A 218 -29.95 6.91 2.81
C ILE A 218 -30.26 5.43 2.53
N TRP A 219 -29.32 4.51 2.78
CA TRP A 219 -29.53 3.06 2.69
C TRP A 219 -30.70 2.61 3.58
N ALA A 220 -30.82 3.15 4.80
CA ALA A 220 -31.93 2.85 5.71
C ALA A 220 -33.31 3.30 5.19
N HIS A 221 -33.38 4.18 4.20
CA HIS A 221 -34.63 4.69 3.64
C HIS A 221 -34.95 4.12 2.25
N VAL A 222 -33.96 3.63 1.50
CA VAL A 222 -34.11 3.33 0.07
C VAL A 222 -34.01 1.84 -0.27
N ASP A 223 -33.80 0.95 0.72
CA ASP A 223 -34.04 -0.50 0.58
C ASP A 223 -35.42 -0.84 -0.06
N ARG A 224 -36.35 0.13 -0.03
CA ARG A 224 -37.69 0.04 -0.59
C ARG A 224 -37.84 0.22 -2.10
N PHE A 225 -36.89 0.86 -2.81
CA PHE A 225 -37.14 1.35 -4.18
C PHE A 225 -36.30 0.73 -5.30
N LYS A 226 -35.37 -0.19 -5.02
CA LYS A 226 -34.52 -0.89 -6.02
C LYS A 226 -33.76 0.00 -7.02
N VAL A 227 -33.78 1.33 -6.85
CA VAL A 227 -32.88 2.24 -7.55
C VAL A 227 -31.55 2.23 -6.80
N PRO A 228 -30.39 2.13 -7.48
CA PRO A 228 -29.11 2.28 -6.80
C PRO A 228 -29.03 3.71 -6.25
N VAL A 229 -29.29 3.86 -4.95
CA VAL A 229 -29.17 5.11 -4.18
C VAL A 229 -27.91 5.86 -4.53
N ARG A 230 -26.82 5.08 -4.58
CA ARG A 230 -25.48 5.55 -4.86
C ARG A 230 -25.42 6.35 -6.15
N ASP A 231 -26.08 5.89 -7.21
CA ASP A 231 -26.08 6.58 -8.51
C ASP A 231 -26.86 7.88 -8.49
N LEU A 232 -27.90 7.98 -7.65
CA LEU A 232 -28.62 9.24 -7.47
C LEU A 232 -27.75 10.24 -6.68
N VAL A 233 -27.14 9.81 -5.58
CA VAL A 233 -26.29 10.66 -4.73
C VAL A 233 -25.07 11.14 -5.51
N LEU A 234 -24.41 10.26 -6.27
CA LEU A 234 -23.29 10.63 -7.14
C LEU A 234 -23.69 11.67 -8.18
N ARG A 235 -24.83 11.48 -8.87
CA ARG A 235 -25.32 12.47 -9.84
C ARG A 235 -25.65 13.82 -9.19
N MET A 236 -26.17 13.81 -7.96
CA MET A 236 -26.40 15.05 -7.21
C MET A 236 -25.08 15.76 -6.87
N ALA A 237 -24.06 15.01 -6.46
CA ALA A 237 -22.73 15.56 -6.18
C ALA A 237 -22.08 16.11 -7.46
N GLU A 238 -22.05 15.34 -8.56
CA GLU A 238 -21.50 15.77 -9.85
C GLU A 238 -22.20 17.04 -10.35
N ARG A 239 -23.54 17.08 -10.31
CA ARG A 239 -24.31 18.26 -10.69
C ARG A 239 -23.96 19.48 -9.84
N PHE A 240 -23.86 19.31 -8.52
CA PHE A 240 -23.46 20.41 -7.63
C PHE A 240 -22.11 21.01 -8.06
N TRP A 241 -21.11 20.19 -8.34
CA TRP A 241 -19.78 20.64 -8.76
C TRP A 241 -19.81 21.31 -10.15
N ARG A 242 -20.58 20.78 -11.11
CA ARG A 242 -20.80 21.44 -12.41
C ARG A 242 -21.42 22.82 -12.26
N ASP A 243 -22.38 22.96 -11.37
CA ASP A 243 -23.03 24.23 -11.05
C ASP A 243 -22.06 25.23 -10.37
N GLN A 244 -20.95 24.76 -9.79
CA GLN A 244 -19.86 25.60 -9.29
C GLN A 244 -18.83 25.98 -10.37
N GLY A 245 -18.99 25.47 -11.60
CA GLY A 245 -18.08 25.71 -12.72
C GLY A 245 -16.94 24.71 -12.84
N PHE A 246 -16.97 23.61 -12.08
CA PHE A 246 -16.03 22.51 -12.28
C PHE A 246 -16.43 21.69 -13.51
N ARG A 247 -15.46 21.13 -14.21
CA ARG A 247 -15.65 20.29 -15.41
C ARG A 247 -14.83 19.02 -15.30
N ARG A 248 -15.31 17.94 -15.90
CA ARG A 248 -14.65 16.63 -15.82
C ARG A 248 -13.28 16.67 -16.50
N VAL A 249 -12.27 16.07 -15.87
CA VAL A 249 -10.93 15.92 -16.45
C VAL A 249 -10.87 14.61 -17.23
N GLY A 250 -10.83 14.70 -18.56
CA GLY A 250 -10.96 13.54 -19.42
C GLY A 250 -12.28 12.79 -19.19
N LYS A 251 -12.22 11.46 -19.20
CA LYS A 251 -13.30 10.56 -18.79
C LYS A 251 -13.11 10.01 -17.36
N SER A 252 -12.30 10.69 -16.55
CA SER A 252 -12.04 10.31 -15.15
C SER A 252 -13.21 10.68 -14.22
N SER A 253 -13.13 10.25 -12.96
CA SER A 253 -13.99 10.73 -11.87
C SER A 253 -13.63 12.14 -11.38
N CYS A 254 -12.48 12.67 -11.78
CA CYS A 254 -12.02 13.94 -11.28
C CYS A 254 -12.70 15.10 -11.99
N PHE A 255 -13.02 16.13 -11.21
CA PHE A 255 -13.52 17.39 -11.67
C PHE A 255 -12.48 18.47 -11.39
N GLY A 256 -12.10 19.21 -12.42
CA GLY A 256 -11.17 20.33 -12.35
C GLY A 256 -11.89 21.67 -12.43
N TYR A 257 -11.27 22.69 -11.87
CA TYR A 257 -11.65 24.10 -11.97
C TYR A 257 -10.38 24.92 -12.11
N THR A 258 -10.42 26.00 -12.87
CA THR A 258 -9.34 27.00 -12.89
C THR A 258 -9.88 28.40 -12.71
N THR A 259 -9.12 29.25 -12.04
CA THR A 259 -9.40 30.69 -11.91
C THR A 259 -9.11 31.47 -13.20
N ASP A 260 -8.42 30.88 -14.18
CA ASP A 260 -8.27 31.49 -15.50
C ASP A 260 -9.63 31.60 -16.19
N ALA A 261 -10.11 32.83 -16.35
CA ALA A 261 -11.39 33.13 -16.97
C ALA A 261 -11.44 32.79 -18.46
N ASN A 262 -10.28 32.70 -19.13
CA ASN A 262 -10.17 32.41 -20.57
C ASN A 262 -10.05 30.90 -20.85
N HIS A 263 -9.86 30.07 -19.83
CA HIS A 263 -9.69 28.65 -20.01
C HIS A 263 -10.92 28.00 -20.68
N PRO A 264 -10.76 27.07 -21.65
CA PRO A 264 -11.88 26.48 -22.38
C PRO A 264 -12.94 25.84 -21.49
N SER A 265 -12.55 25.26 -20.34
CA SER A 265 -13.48 24.68 -19.37
C SER A 265 -14.49 25.70 -18.81
N ARG A 266 -14.17 27.00 -18.81
CA ARG A 266 -15.08 28.09 -18.37
C ARG A 266 -16.21 28.36 -19.34
N SER A 267 -16.00 28.06 -20.62
CA SER A 267 -17.00 28.21 -21.69
C SER A 267 -17.85 26.96 -21.89
N LEU A 268 -17.43 25.82 -21.33
CA LEU A 268 -18.15 24.55 -21.45
C LEU A 268 -19.44 24.61 -20.61
N THR A 269 -20.59 24.34 -21.22
CA THR A 269 -21.86 24.31 -20.47
C THR A 269 -21.97 23.06 -19.61
N THR A 270 -22.84 23.08 -18.60
CA THR A 270 -23.17 21.88 -17.80
C THR A 270 -23.68 20.75 -18.70
N ALA A 271 -24.48 21.07 -19.72
CA ALA A 271 -25.04 20.07 -20.63
C ALA A 271 -23.98 19.43 -21.54
N ASP A 272 -22.99 20.22 -22.00
CA ASP A 272 -21.90 19.70 -22.83
C ASP A 272 -20.95 18.78 -22.02
N ASP A 273 -20.70 19.11 -20.75
CA ASP A 273 -19.95 18.23 -19.84
C ASP A 273 -20.75 16.98 -19.45
N GLU A 274 -22.06 17.10 -19.23
CA GLU A 274 -22.97 15.96 -19.01
C GLU A 274 -23.10 15.06 -20.24
N ALA A 275 -22.89 15.59 -21.45
CA ALA A 275 -22.85 14.77 -22.66
C ALA A 275 -21.70 13.76 -22.61
N ILE A 276 -20.60 14.05 -21.90
CA ILE A 276 -19.56 13.04 -21.62
C ILE A 276 -20.17 11.87 -20.85
N ASP A 277 -21.07 12.10 -19.88
CA ASP A 277 -21.75 11.03 -19.15
C ASP A 277 -22.65 10.17 -20.07
N HIS A 278 -23.05 10.70 -21.23
CA HIS A 278 -23.79 10.01 -22.27
C HIS A 278 -22.89 9.30 -23.28
N ASP A 279 -21.79 9.90 -23.71
CA ASP A 279 -20.75 9.26 -24.54
C ASP A 279 -20.10 8.10 -23.79
N LEU A 280 -19.90 8.29 -22.49
CA LEU A 280 -19.53 7.20 -21.60
C LEU A 280 -20.57 6.05 -21.71
N LYS A 281 -21.87 6.34 -21.85
CA LYS A 281 -22.92 5.33 -22.04
C LYS A 281 -23.00 4.71 -23.43
N GLU A 282 -22.69 5.46 -24.48
CA GLU A 282 -22.87 5.10 -25.90
C GLU A 282 -21.65 4.38 -26.50
N PHE A 283 -20.42 4.75 -26.11
CA PHE A 283 -19.18 4.08 -26.54
C PHE A 283 -18.82 2.85 -25.70
N GLY A 284 -19.68 2.43 -24.77
CA GLY A 284 -19.37 1.36 -23.82
C GLY A 284 -18.31 1.73 -22.77
N VAL A 285 -17.72 2.92 -22.83
CA VAL A 285 -16.83 3.48 -21.81
C VAL A 285 -17.69 4.08 -20.69
N ARG A 286 -18.50 3.29 -19.98
CA ARG A 286 -19.39 3.84 -18.93
C ARG A 286 -18.57 4.31 -17.72
N PRO A 287 -19.12 5.20 -16.84
CA PRO A 287 -18.40 5.62 -15.65
C PRO A 287 -17.77 4.40 -14.96
N PRO A 288 -16.51 4.44 -14.51
CA PRO A 288 -15.74 3.25 -14.08
C PRO A 288 -16.44 2.36 -13.03
N TRP A 289 -17.49 2.87 -12.38
CA TRP A 289 -18.31 2.24 -11.35
C TRP A 289 -19.66 1.67 -11.83
N GLN A 290 -20.07 1.83 -13.10
CA GLN A 290 -21.32 1.24 -13.60
C GLN A 290 -21.03 0.10 -14.59
N PRO A 291 -20.90 -1.15 -14.10
CA PRO A 291 -20.76 -2.32 -14.96
C PRO A 291 -21.93 -2.40 -15.95
N VAL A 292 -21.65 -2.49 -17.26
CA VAL A 292 -22.64 -3.00 -18.24
C VAL A 292 -22.57 -4.50 -18.18
N VAL A 293 -23.02 -5.02 -17.06
CA VAL A 293 -23.23 -6.44 -16.93
C VAL A 293 -24.69 -6.66 -17.28
N PRO A 294 -24.99 -7.32 -18.43
CA PRO A 294 -26.35 -7.69 -18.76
C PRO A 294 -27.04 -8.29 -17.54
N ALA A 295 -28.33 -8.01 -17.35
CA ALA A 295 -29.02 -8.40 -16.12
C ALA A 295 -28.91 -9.92 -15.84
N HIS A 296 -28.82 -10.74 -16.90
CA HIS A 296 -28.59 -12.18 -16.79
C HIS A 296 -27.17 -12.56 -16.32
N MET A 297 -26.17 -11.72 -16.57
CA MET A 297 -24.76 -11.91 -16.20
C MET A 297 -24.40 -11.31 -14.83
N ALA A 298 -25.30 -10.50 -14.24
CA ALA A 298 -25.01 -9.72 -13.02
C ALA A 298 -24.61 -10.59 -11.83
N GLU A 299 -25.25 -11.75 -11.69
CA GLU A 299 -24.92 -12.72 -10.65
C GLU A 299 -23.54 -13.33 -10.87
N LEU A 300 -23.25 -13.79 -12.09
CA LEU A 300 -21.97 -14.39 -12.45
C LEU A 300 -20.81 -13.44 -12.21
N VAL A 301 -20.87 -12.22 -12.73
CA VAL A 301 -19.79 -11.23 -12.57
C VAL A 301 -19.54 -10.92 -11.09
N ARG A 302 -20.62 -10.73 -10.31
CA ARG A 302 -20.52 -10.47 -8.89
C ARG A 302 -19.92 -11.64 -8.13
N ASP A 303 -20.33 -12.87 -8.43
CA ASP A 303 -19.83 -14.06 -7.73
C ASP A 303 -18.39 -14.38 -8.14
N LEU A 304 -18.06 -14.22 -9.41
CA LEU A 304 -16.70 -14.41 -9.94
C LEU A 304 -15.72 -13.43 -9.29
N GLY A 305 -16.09 -12.17 -9.09
CA GLY A 305 -15.28 -11.14 -8.43
C GLY A 305 -15.21 -11.20 -6.89
N LYS A 306 -15.86 -12.17 -6.23
CA LYS A 306 -15.82 -12.34 -4.77
C LYS A 306 -14.74 -13.37 -4.36
N PRO A 307 -13.72 -12.99 -3.57
CA PRO A 307 -12.69 -13.91 -3.09
C PRO A 307 -13.21 -15.03 -2.18
N HIS A 308 -14.26 -14.77 -1.40
CA HIS A 308 -14.80 -15.74 -0.42
C HIS A 308 -15.74 -16.79 -1.04
N LYS A 309 -16.07 -16.67 -2.33
CA LYS A 309 -16.87 -17.67 -3.03
C LYS A 309 -15.94 -18.75 -3.57
N THR A 310 -16.29 -20.01 -3.37
CA THR A 310 -15.48 -21.13 -3.84
C THR A 310 -15.32 -21.08 -5.35
N ASP A 311 -14.15 -21.53 -5.81
CA ASP A 311 -13.84 -21.62 -7.23
C ASP A 311 -14.81 -22.56 -7.95
N GLN A 312 -15.12 -23.73 -7.34
CA GLN A 312 -16.09 -24.68 -7.86
C GLN A 312 -17.47 -24.05 -8.13
N HIS A 313 -18.04 -23.32 -7.16
CA HIS A 313 -19.34 -22.66 -7.33
C HIS A 313 -19.31 -21.63 -8.46
N SER A 314 -18.24 -20.82 -8.50
CA SER A 314 -18.07 -19.79 -9.54
C SER A 314 -17.94 -20.43 -10.92
N THR A 315 -17.22 -21.55 -11.00
CA THR A 315 -17.00 -22.33 -12.23
C THR A 315 -18.28 -23.02 -12.71
N GLU A 316 -19.09 -23.58 -11.81
CA GLU A 316 -20.39 -24.18 -12.14
C GLU A 316 -21.36 -23.13 -12.69
N LEU A 317 -21.42 -21.95 -12.04
CA LEU A 317 -22.22 -20.83 -12.51
C LEU A 317 -21.76 -20.34 -13.89
N LEU A 318 -20.45 -20.21 -14.08
CA LEU A 318 -19.84 -19.83 -15.35
C LEU A 318 -20.19 -20.85 -16.46
N LYS A 319 -20.06 -22.15 -16.19
CA LYS A 319 -20.45 -23.24 -17.11
C LYS A 319 -21.93 -23.22 -17.45
N GLY A 320 -22.79 -22.86 -16.49
CA GLY A 320 -24.24 -22.84 -16.68
C GLY A 320 -24.77 -21.61 -17.43
N GLN A 321 -24.07 -20.47 -17.36
CA GLN A 321 -24.51 -19.22 -17.97
C GLN A 321 -23.77 -18.85 -19.26
N MET A 322 -22.52 -19.27 -19.41
CA MET A 322 -21.73 -18.89 -20.59
C MET A 322 -22.04 -19.77 -21.80
N PRO A 323 -22.22 -19.18 -22.99
CA PRO A 323 -22.44 -19.92 -24.22
C PRO A 323 -21.16 -20.66 -24.64
N ASP A 324 -21.34 -21.81 -25.30
CA ASP A 324 -20.22 -22.57 -25.88
C ASP A 324 -19.59 -21.87 -27.09
N ASP A 325 -20.32 -20.97 -27.74
CA ASP A 325 -19.80 -20.18 -28.86
C ASP A 325 -18.78 -19.14 -28.35
N PRO A 326 -17.50 -19.26 -28.74
CA PRO A 326 -16.46 -18.32 -28.34
C PRO A 326 -16.69 -16.89 -28.88
N THR A 327 -17.50 -16.73 -29.92
CA THR A 327 -17.74 -15.41 -30.55
C THR A 327 -18.92 -14.66 -29.94
N HIS A 328 -19.62 -15.26 -28.97
CA HIS A 328 -20.78 -14.65 -28.33
C HIS A 328 -20.42 -13.38 -27.53
N GLU A 329 -21.29 -12.38 -27.59
CA GLU A 329 -21.07 -11.05 -26.98
C GLU A 329 -20.84 -11.09 -25.45
N ASP A 330 -21.43 -12.07 -24.76
CA ASP A 330 -21.26 -12.26 -23.31
C ASP A 330 -19.80 -12.49 -22.87
N TRP A 331 -18.94 -13.00 -23.76
CA TRP A 331 -17.50 -13.10 -23.49
C TRP A 331 -16.80 -11.74 -23.45
N GLY A 332 -17.39 -10.73 -24.12
CA GLY A 332 -16.95 -9.35 -24.15
C GLY A 332 -17.36 -8.53 -22.93
N VAL A 333 -18.13 -9.09 -21.99
CA VAL A 333 -18.62 -8.36 -20.80
C VAL A 333 -17.46 -7.75 -20.00
N ARG A 334 -17.67 -6.51 -19.54
CA ARG A 334 -16.74 -5.72 -18.73
C ARG A 334 -17.42 -5.35 -17.40
N ALA A 335 -16.78 -5.73 -16.31
CA ALA A 335 -17.19 -5.39 -14.95
C ALA A 335 -16.65 -4.02 -14.53
N GLU A 336 -16.68 -3.72 -13.23
CA GLU A 336 -16.04 -2.53 -12.66
C GLU A 336 -14.57 -2.46 -13.10
N PHE A 337 -14.10 -1.24 -13.40
CA PHE A 337 -12.74 -0.95 -13.88
C PHE A 337 -12.36 -1.61 -15.22
N GLY A 338 -13.35 -2.00 -16.04
CA GLY A 338 -13.10 -2.67 -17.32
C GLY A 338 -12.55 -4.08 -17.16
N ASN A 339 -12.68 -4.69 -15.98
CA ASN A 339 -12.23 -6.06 -15.76
C ASN A 339 -13.07 -7.04 -16.59
N THR A 340 -12.41 -7.91 -17.35
CA THR A 340 -13.06 -9.04 -18.02
C THR A 340 -13.41 -10.15 -17.03
N LEU A 341 -14.17 -11.16 -17.46
CA LEU A 341 -14.39 -12.36 -16.64
C LEU A 341 -13.05 -13.01 -16.20
N LEU A 342 -12.03 -13.00 -17.06
CA LEU A 342 -10.71 -13.55 -16.74
C LEU A 342 -9.99 -12.72 -15.66
N HIS A 343 -10.10 -11.39 -15.69
CA HIS A 343 -9.57 -10.54 -14.61
C HIS A 343 -10.24 -10.86 -13.27
N LEU A 344 -11.57 -10.97 -13.25
CA LEU A 344 -12.30 -11.25 -12.01
C LEU A 344 -11.92 -12.60 -11.40
N ALA A 345 -11.78 -13.63 -12.25
CA ALA A 345 -11.34 -14.95 -11.84
C ALA A 345 -9.91 -14.92 -11.28
N ALA A 346 -8.99 -14.22 -11.96
CA ALA A 346 -7.60 -14.03 -11.52
C ALA A 346 -7.51 -13.30 -10.19
N LEU A 347 -8.15 -12.14 -10.07
CA LEU A 347 -8.14 -11.31 -8.86
C LEU A 347 -8.82 -11.96 -7.66
N SER A 348 -9.68 -12.95 -7.90
CA SER A 348 -10.36 -13.72 -6.85
C SER A 348 -9.74 -15.09 -6.61
N SER A 349 -8.58 -15.39 -7.23
CA SER A 349 -7.85 -16.66 -7.10
C SER A 349 -8.71 -17.90 -7.43
N LYS A 350 -9.24 -17.95 -8.66
CA LYS A 350 -10.17 -18.99 -9.15
C LYS A 350 -9.59 -19.76 -10.34
N PRO A 351 -8.63 -20.68 -10.10
CA PRO A 351 -7.90 -21.39 -11.15
C PRO A 351 -8.79 -22.23 -12.08
N GLU A 352 -9.82 -22.91 -11.58
CA GLU A 352 -10.76 -23.68 -12.42
C GLU A 352 -11.58 -22.78 -13.36
N ALA A 353 -12.02 -21.63 -12.85
CA ALA A 353 -12.69 -20.65 -13.70
C ALA A 353 -11.73 -20.09 -14.76
N ILE A 354 -10.47 -19.81 -14.40
CA ILE A 354 -9.42 -19.36 -15.33
C ILE A 354 -9.20 -20.40 -16.44
N ARG A 355 -9.01 -21.69 -16.09
CA ARG A 355 -8.89 -22.79 -17.06
C ARG A 355 -10.05 -22.83 -18.03
N PHE A 356 -11.27 -22.77 -17.49
CA PHE A 356 -12.49 -22.81 -18.29
C PHE A 356 -12.57 -21.64 -19.28
N ILE A 357 -12.25 -20.42 -18.83
CA ILE A 357 -12.26 -19.21 -19.66
C ILE A 357 -11.18 -19.30 -20.74
N LEU A 358 -9.94 -19.63 -20.38
CA LEU A 358 -8.83 -19.71 -21.33
C LEU A 358 -9.04 -20.78 -22.40
N ALA A 359 -9.67 -21.90 -22.05
CA ALA A 359 -9.97 -22.97 -23.01
C ALA A 359 -10.96 -22.55 -24.12
N ARG A 360 -11.82 -21.55 -23.85
CA ARG A 360 -12.85 -21.06 -24.79
C ARG A 360 -12.49 -19.71 -25.41
N GLN A 361 -11.83 -18.85 -24.64
CA GLN A 361 -11.51 -17.46 -24.97
C GLN A 361 -10.07 -17.11 -24.57
N PRO A 362 -9.05 -17.72 -25.21
CA PRO A 362 -7.66 -17.43 -24.89
C PRO A 362 -7.29 -15.97 -25.15
N GLY A 363 -7.97 -15.30 -26.10
CA GLY A 363 -7.74 -13.88 -26.41
C GLY A 363 -7.98 -12.94 -25.22
N LEU A 364 -8.79 -13.33 -24.23
CA LEU A 364 -9.00 -12.53 -23.02
C LEU A 364 -7.75 -12.38 -22.16
N ALA A 365 -6.72 -13.23 -22.33
CA ALA A 365 -5.45 -13.11 -21.63
C ALA A 365 -4.65 -11.86 -22.05
N ALA A 366 -4.87 -11.36 -23.27
CA ALA A 366 -4.21 -10.17 -23.80
C ALA A 366 -5.06 -8.89 -23.66
N VAL A 367 -6.32 -9.01 -23.22
CA VAL A 367 -7.21 -7.85 -23.06
C VAL A 367 -6.80 -7.08 -21.82
N GLU A 368 -6.64 -5.77 -21.98
CA GLU A 368 -6.36 -4.87 -20.87
C GLU A 368 -7.64 -4.32 -20.25
N ASN A 369 -7.64 -4.12 -18.93
CA ASN A 369 -8.68 -3.39 -18.21
C ASN A 369 -8.48 -1.86 -18.32
N MET A 370 -9.34 -1.06 -17.66
CA MET A 370 -9.21 0.42 -17.70
C MET A 370 -7.89 0.96 -17.12
N GLY A 371 -7.16 0.12 -16.37
CA GLY A 371 -5.83 0.43 -15.87
C GLY A 371 -4.69 0.04 -16.81
N GLY A 372 -4.97 -0.41 -18.05
CA GLY A 372 -3.94 -0.84 -19.01
C GLY A 372 -3.25 -2.15 -18.62
N ARG A 373 -3.95 -3.04 -17.88
CA ARG A 373 -3.36 -4.30 -17.41
C ARG A 373 -4.12 -5.49 -17.92
N THR A 374 -3.38 -6.49 -18.36
CA THR A 374 -3.89 -7.83 -18.62
C THR A 374 -4.29 -8.52 -17.31
N PRO A 375 -5.02 -9.66 -17.36
CA PRO A 375 -5.37 -10.41 -16.16
C PRO A 375 -4.14 -10.84 -15.33
N LEU A 376 -3.04 -11.23 -16.00
CA LEU A 376 -1.79 -11.58 -15.33
C LEU A 376 -1.20 -10.37 -14.60
N ARG A 377 -1.04 -9.24 -15.29
CA ARG A 377 -0.50 -7.99 -14.70
C ARG A 377 -1.38 -7.45 -13.57
N ALA A 378 -2.70 -7.58 -13.69
CA ALA A 378 -3.63 -7.20 -12.64
C ALA A 378 -3.48 -8.08 -11.39
N LEU A 379 -3.30 -9.39 -11.58
CA LEU A 379 -3.01 -10.32 -10.49
C LEU A 379 -1.66 -10.01 -9.84
N GLU A 380 -0.60 -9.84 -10.62
CA GLU A 380 0.75 -9.49 -10.13
C GLU A 380 0.74 -8.22 -9.29
N ARG A 381 0.02 -7.17 -9.73
CA ARG A 381 -0.15 -5.98 -8.89
C ARG A 381 -0.83 -6.33 -7.58
N ARG A 382 -1.94 -7.05 -7.60
CA ARG A 382 -2.67 -7.39 -6.37
C ARG A 382 -1.74 -8.11 -5.39
N LEU A 383 -0.89 -9.01 -5.88
CA LEU A 383 0.10 -9.72 -5.08
C LEU A 383 1.14 -8.75 -4.48
N ALA A 384 1.67 -7.82 -5.28
CA ALA A 384 2.56 -6.77 -4.77
C ALA A 384 1.89 -5.93 -3.67
N LEU A 385 0.66 -5.46 -3.89
CA LEU A 385 -0.10 -4.69 -2.89
C LEU A 385 -0.43 -5.50 -1.63
N GLU A 386 -0.68 -6.80 -1.77
CA GLU A 386 -0.89 -7.69 -0.61
C GLU A 386 0.40 -7.91 0.18
N ARG A 387 1.55 -7.86 -0.49
CA ARG A 387 2.87 -7.94 0.14
C ARG A 387 3.23 -6.65 0.87
N GLU A 388 3.01 -5.50 0.23
CA GLU A 388 3.28 -4.14 0.75
C GLU A 388 2.37 -3.76 1.92
N ARG A 389 1.14 -4.28 1.95
CA ARG A 389 0.23 -4.03 3.07
C ARG A 389 0.86 -4.58 4.33
N GLU A 390 1.43 -3.67 5.12
CA GLU A 390 1.91 -3.94 6.47
C GLU A 390 0.86 -4.80 7.16
N PRO A 391 1.21 -6.03 7.50
CA PRO A 391 0.29 -6.80 8.30
C PRO A 391 0.11 -6.03 9.60
N THR A 392 -1.14 -5.65 9.90
CA THR A 392 -1.55 -5.29 11.26
C THR A 392 -0.84 -6.24 12.21
N HIS A 393 -0.22 -5.73 13.29
CA HIS A 393 0.84 -6.35 14.10
C HIS A 393 0.75 -7.89 14.35
N ASP A 394 -0.42 -8.51 14.19
CA ASP A 394 -0.72 -9.93 14.38
C ASP A 394 -0.70 -10.85 13.13
N LEU A 395 -0.53 -10.37 11.89
CA LEU A 395 -0.69 -11.21 10.67
C LEU A 395 0.60 -11.45 9.88
N VAL A 396 1.47 -12.37 10.27
CA VAL A 396 2.64 -12.69 9.41
C VAL A 396 2.22 -13.19 8.03
N PHE A 397 2.87 -12.67 6.98
CA PHE A 397 2.61 -13.06 5.60
C PHE A 397 3.14 -14.48 5.34
N LYS A 398 2.22 -15.45 5.28
CA LYS A 398 2.56 -16.88 5.09
C LYS A 398 2.84 -17.27 3.63
N GLY A 399 3.01 -16.27 2.77
CA GLY A 399 2.97 -16.43 1.33
C GLY A 399 1.54 -16.33 0.78
N PHE A 400 1.44 -16.24 -0.54
CA PHE A 400 0.17 -16.21 -1.25
C PHE A 400 -0.53 -17.58 -1.18
N PRO A 401 -1.87 -17.61 -1.11
CA PRO A 401 -2.63 -18.86 -1.12
C PRO A 401 -2.38 -19.69 -2.39
N GLU A 402 -2.44 -21.01 -2.30
CA GLU A 402 -2.16 -21.93 -3.42
C GLU A 402 -2.98 -21.64 -4.68
N ASN A 403 -4.30 -21.46 -4.54
CA ASN A 403 -5.16 -21.11 -5.67
C ASN A 403 -4.70 -19.83 -6.40
N THR A 404 -4.04 -18.92 -5.68
CA THR A 404 -3.49 -17.69 -6.24
C THR A 404 -2.24 -17.97 -7.07
N ILE A 405 -1.34 -18.82 -6.55
CA ILE A 405 -0.14 -19.30 -7.24
C ILE A 405 -0.55 -20.06 -8.50
N GLU A 406 -1.52 -20.96 -8.39
CA GLU A 406 -2.08 -21.72 -9.50
C GLU A 406 -2.74 -20.80 -10.56
N SER A 407 -3.50 -19.79 -10.11
CA SER A 407 -4.08 -18.78 -11.00
C SER A 407 -3.01 -18.02 -11.77
N TRP A 408 -1.92 -17.63 -11.11
CA TRP A 408 -0.79 -16.97 -11.75
C TRP A 408 -0.12 -17.91 -12.77
N CYS A 409 0.15 -19.17 -12.40
CA CYS A 409 0.76 -20.17 -13.28
C CYS A 409 -0.04 -20.40 -14.56
N LEU A 410 -1.37 -20.49 -14.44
CA LEU A 410 -2.27 -20.64 -15.59
C LEU A 410 -2.19 -19.45 -16.55
N LEU A 411 -2.03 -18.24 -16.02
CA LEU A 411 -1.97 -17.01 -16.80
C LEU A 411 -0.58 -16.76 -17.39
N SER A 412 0.49 -17.13 -16.68
CA SER A 412 1.88 -17.02 -17.13
C SER A 412 2.34 -18.21 -17.98
N GLN A 413 1.51 -19.26 -18.08
CA GLN A 413 1.80 -20.53 -18.77
C GLN A 413 2.96 -21.31 -18.14
N VAL A 414 3.25 -21.06 -16.87
CA VAL A 414 4.20 -21.84 -16.07
C VAL A 414 3.50 -23.09 -15.53
N PRO A 415 4.10 -24.29 -15.58
CA PRO A 415 3.52 -25.48 -14.98
C PRO A 415 3.32 -25.32 -13.46
N TYR A 416 2.10 -25.53 -12.98
CA TYR A 416 1.83 -25.58 -11.54
C TYR A 416 2.24 -26.94 -10.96
N VAL A 417 2.91 -26.91 -9.82
CA VAL A 417 3.23 -28.09 -9.00
C VAL A 417 2.67 -27.82 -7.61
N ASP A 418 1.94 -28.79 -7.07
CA ASP A 418 1.42 -28.73 -5.71
C ASP A 418 2.61 -28.74 -4.73
N LEU A 419 2.80 -27.63 -4.01
CA LEU A 419 3.94 -27.44 -3.10
C LEU A 419 3.80 -28.28 -1.82
N ASP A 420 2.59 -28.56 -1.36
CA ASP A 420 2.35 -29.32 -0.14
C ASP A 420 2.64 -30.82 -0.35
N CYS A 421 2.44 -31.31 -1.58
CA CYS A 421 2.78 -32.68 -1.98
C CYS A 421 4.30 -32.94 -2.11
N LEU A 422 5.15 -31.92 -2.05
CA LEU A 422 6.62 -32.07 -2.20
C LEU A 422 7.32 -32.55 -0.92
N SER A 423 6.60 -32.62 0.20
CA SER A 423 7.13 -33.10 1.48
C SER A 423 7.64 -34.55 1.46
N GLU A 424 7.33 -35.35 0.42
CA GLU A 424 7.76 -36.76 0.28
C GLU A 424 8.58 -37.05 -1.01
N GLY A 425 9.10 -36.03 -1.71
CA GLY A 425 10.08 -36.16 -2.80
C GLY A 425 9.54 -35.84 -4.20
N PRO A 426 10.06 -34.77 -4.83
CA PRO A 426 11.21 -34.75 -5.74
C PRO A 426 12.39 -33.92 -5.18
N GLU A 427 13.50 -33.79 -5.90
CA GLU A 427 14.59 -32.85 -5.55
C GLU A 427 14.00 -31.45 -5.33
N GLU A 428 14.08 -30.92 -4.09
CA GLU A 428 13.67 -29.55 -3.71
C GLU A 428 14.26 -28.48 -4.66
N ASP A 429 15.33 -28.84 -5.36
CA ASP A 429 16.09 -28.00 -6.27
C ASP A 429 15.58 -27.96 -7.72
N SER A 430 14.44 -28.58 -8.05
CA SER A 430 13.90 -28.44 -9.41
C SER A 430 13.49 -26.98 -9.69
N GLU A 431 13.85 -26.48 -10.88
CA GLU A 431 13.58 -25.10 -11.32
C GLU A 431 12.10 -24.67 -11.15
N PRO A 432 11.09 -25.50 -11.47
CA PRO A 432 9.68 -25.13 -11.26
C PRO A 432 9.32 -24.95 -9.79
N VAL A 433 9.85 -25.79 -8.90
CA VAL A 433 9.60 -25.70 -7.45
C VAL A 433 10.19 -24.41 -6.90
N GLN A 434 11.42 -24.08 -7.29
CA GLN A 434 12.05 -22.82 -6.91
C GLN A 434 11.27 -21.60 -7.42
N GLN A 435 10.77 -21.65 -8.66
CA GLN A 435 9.96 -20.57 -9.22
C GLN A 435 8.64 -20.37 -8.47
N LEU A 436 7.97 -21.47 -8.08
CA LEU A 436 6.73 -21.43 -7.31
C LEU A 436 6.97 -20.95 -5.87
N GLN A 437 8.07 -21.34 -5.24
CA GLN A 437 8.47 -20.80 -3.93
C GLN A 437 8.76 -19.30 -4.00
N LYS A 438 9.50 -18.85 -5.01
CA LYS A 438 9.74 -17.41 -5.26
C LYS A 438 8.44 -16.65 -5.39
N LEU A 439 7.51 -17.17 -6.19
CA LEU A 439 6.19 -16.57 -6.35
C LEU A 439 5.40 -16.58 -5.04
N LYS A 440 5.34 -17.72 -4.33
CA LYS A 440 4.62 -17.89 -3.06
C LYS A 440 4.96 -16.78 -2.08
N TYR A 441 6.21 -16.38 -2.01
CA TYR A 441 6.65 -15.36 -1.06
C TYR A 441 6.93 -13.99 -1.66
N GLY A 442 6.78 -13.81 -2.98
CA GLY A 442 7.00 -12.54 -3.65
C GLY A 442 8.47 -12.12 -3.74
N CYS A 443 9.39 -13.06 -3.95
CA CYS A 443 10.81 -12.76 -4.19
C CYS A 443 11.00 -11.94 -5.47
N SER A 444 11.75 -10.84 -5.38
CA SER A 444 12.13 -10.00 -6.52
C SER A 444 13.59 -10.18 -6.97
N CYS A 445 14.47 -10.76 -6.15
CA CYS A 445 15.90 -10.91 -6.44
C CYS A 445 16.32 -12.25 -7.06
N GLU A 446 15.36 -13.16 -7.27
CA GLU A 446 15.53 -14.54 -7.79
C GLU A 446 16.51 -15.45 -7.02
N SER A 447 17.10 -14.99 -5.92
CA SER A 447 18.16 -15.69 -5.18
C SER A 447 17.82 -15.95 -3.70
N CYS A 448 16.59 -15.63 -3.28
CA CYS A 448 16.09 -15.95 -1.94
C CYS A 448 16.10 -17.46 -1.69
N LEU A 449 16.66 -17.84 -0.53
CA LEU A 449 16.60 -19.22 -0.05
C LEU A 449 15.16 -19.56 0.35
N GLY A 450 14.63 -20.68 -0.14
CA GLY A 450 13.22 -21.07 -0.01
C GLY A 450 12.22 -20.06 -0.60
N GLY A 451 12.67 -19.17 -1.48
CA GLY A 451 11.85 -18.14 -2.10
C GLY A 451 11.53 -16.93 -1.23
N TRP A 452 12.00 -16.86 0.03
CA TRP A 452 11.74 -15.71 0.91
C TRP A 452 12.92 -15.21 1.71
N PHE A 453 13.90 -16.04 2.05
CA PHE A 453 15.01 -15.61 2.89
C PHE A 453 16.10 -14.98 2.00
N SER A 454 16.07 -13.65 1.86
CA SER A 454 16.96 -12.92 0.93
C SER A 454 18.43 -13.00 1.34
N LYS A 455 19.33 -12.61 0.42
CA LYS A 455 20.78 -12.61 0.69
C LYS A 455 21.16 -11.57 1.74
N ARG A 456 20.57 -10.37 1.68
CA ARG A 456 20.74 -9.33 2.72
C ARG A 456 20.24 -9.82 4.08
N SER A 457 19.07 -10.46 4.13
CA SER A 457 18.57 -11.06 5.37
C SER A 457 19.45 -12.19 5.89
N GLN A 458 19.97 -13.07 5.03
CA GLN A 458 20.93 -14.11 5.40
C GLN A 458 22.18 -13.49 6.02
N LEU A 459 22.78 -12.49 5.37
CA LEU A 459 24.00 -11.82 5.85
C LEU A 459 23.81 -11.23 7.24
N ILE A 460 22.75 -10.44 7.45
CA ILE A 460 22.49 -9.77 8.72
C ILE A 460 22.19 -10.78 9.82
N MET A 461 21.45 -11.85 9.52
CA MET A 461 21.16 -12.87 10.53
C MET A 461 22.41 -13.69 10.88
N THR A 462 23.30 -13.95 9.92
CA THR A 462 24.63 -14.52 10.17
C THR A 462 25.46 -13.60 11.05
N TYR A 463 25.49 -12.30 10.75
CA TYR A 463 26.19 -11.29 11.56
C TYR A 463 25.65 -11.23 13.00
N ALA A 464 24.33 -11.17 13.16
CA ALA A 464 23.68 -11.18 14.47
C ALA A 464 24.00 -12.46 15.25
N ALA A 465 24.10 -13.62 14.59
CA ALA A 465 24.48 -14.87 15.22
C ALA A 465 25.95 -14.85 15.69
N MET A 466 26.85 -14.38 14.85
CA MET A 466 28.27 -14.21 15.16
C MET A 466 28.49 -13.22 16.32
N ASP A 467 27.80 -12.08 16.33
CA ASP A 467 27.88 -11.09 17.40
C ASP A 467 27.33 -11.64 18.72
N LEU A 468 26.16 -12.30 18.70
CA LEU A 468 25.59 -12.94 19.88
C LEU A 468 26.51 -14.04 20.44
N HIS A 469 27.18 -14.81 19.59
CA HIS A 469 28.15 -15.80 20.00
C HIS A 469 29.38 -15.13 20.66
N SER A 470 30.08 -14.28 19.91
CA SER A 470 31.35 -13.68 20.32
C SER A 470 31.22 -12.78 21.56
N SER A 471 30.18 -11.94 21.61
CA SER A 471 29.91 -11.05 22.75
C SER A 471 29.63 -11.84 24.03
N ARG A 472 28.92 -12.97 23.93
CA ARG A 472 28.59 -13.82 25.09
C ARG A 472 29.77 -14.64 25.56
N VAL A 473 30.61 -15.16 24.67
CA VAL A 473 31.88 -15.84 25.04
C VAL A 473 32.79 -14.85 25.77
N LYS A 474 33.02 -13.67 25.19
CA LYS A 474 33.85 -12.64 25.80
C LYS A 474 33.31 -12.19 27.17
N ALA A 475 32.01 -11.93 27.25
CA ALA A 475 31.38 -11.55 28.51
C ALA A 475 31.54 -12.65 29.56
N TRP A 476 31.38 -13.91 29.19
CA TRP A 476 31.57 -15.05 30.08
C TRP A 476 32.98 -15.05 30.69
N ASP A 477 34.01 -14.93 29.85
CA ASP A 477 35.41 -14.90 30.28
C ASP A 477 35.71 -13.71 31.20
N ASP A 478 35.13 -12.55 30.91
CA ASP A 478 35.37 -11.30 31.64
C ASP A 478 34.66 -11.25 33.01
N MET A 479 33.46 -11.85 33.12
CA MET A 479 32.56 -11.60 34.26
C MET A 479 32.12 -12.83 35.05
N GLY A 480 32.36 -14.04 34.55
CA GLY A 480 31.94 -15.30 35.17
C GLY A 480 30.44 -15.58 35.08
N PHE A 481 30.05 -16.82 35.44
CA PHE A 481 28.71 -17.35 35.22
C PHE A 481 27.59 -16.51 35.86
N THR A 482 27.64 -16.23 37.16
CA THR A 482 26.52 -15.56 37.86
C THR A 482 26.20 -14.19 37.24
N ARG A 483 27.22 -13.40 36.92
CA ARG A 483 27.02 -12.08 36.34
C ARG A 483 26.60 -12.16 34.87
N TRP A 484 27.15 -13.12 34.12
CA TRP A 484 26.70 -13.41 32.76
C TRP A 484 25.22 -13.81 32.72
N TYR A 485 24.78 -14.67 33.64
CA TYR A 485 23.39 -15.09 33.79
C TYR A 485 22.47 -13.88 34.03
N ASP A 486 22.84 -12.99 34.96
CA ASP A 486 22.05 -11.81 35.29
C ASP A 486 21.89 -10.85 34.09
N VAL A 487 22.86 -10.83 33.15
CA VAL A 487 22.84 -9.97 31.96
C VAL A 487 22.06 -10.60 30.80
N PHE A 488 22.33 -11.88 30.47
CA PHE A 488 21.85 -12.49 29.24
C PHE A 488 20.69 -13.48 29.42
N ILE A 489 20.53 -14.05 30.61
CA ILE A 489 19.55 -15.12 30.86
C ILE A 489 18.36 -14.61 31.67
N LYS A 490 18.61 -13.82 32.71
CA LYS A 490 17.56 -13.30 33.60
C LYS A 490 16.57 -12.40 32.85
N GLY A 491 15.28 -12.66 33.00
CA GLY A 491 14.23 -11.97 32.26
C GLY A 491 14.12 -12.36 30.78
N SER A 492 15.03 -13.18 30.26
CA SER A 492 14.96 -13.72 28.90
C SER A 492 14.09 -14.98 28.85
N ARG A 493 13.88 -15.52 27.64
CA ARG A 493 13.20 -16.81 27.45
C ARG A 493 13.99 -18.00 28.01
N PHE A 494 15.30 -17.84 28.23
CA PHE A 494 16.17 -18.89 28.75
C PHE A 494 16.08 -19.08 30.27
N GLU A 495 15.56 -18.12 31.03
CA GLU A 495 15.46 -18.19 32.51
C GLU A 495 14.68 -19.42 33.00
N ARG A 496 13.81 -19.99 32.15
CA ARG A 496 13.06 -21.22 32.48
C ARG A 496 13.88 -22.50 32.36
N HIS A 497 15.07 -22.43 31.76
CA HIS A 497 15.88 -23.57 31.35
C HIS A 497 17.18 -23.69 32.13
N ILE A 498 17.66 -22.60 32.73
CA ILE A 498 18.91 -22.51 33.50
C ILE A 498 18.63 -21.70 34.75
N THR A 499 19.21 -22.06 35.90
CA THR A 499 19.14 -21.28 37.14
C THR A 499 20.43 -20.50 37.38
N ASN A 500 20.40 -19.48 38.25
CA ASN A 500 21.59 -18.70 38.61
C ASN A 500 22.52 -19.44 39.62
N GLU A 501 22.40 -20.76 39.75
CA GLU A 501 23.25 -21.55 40.63
C GLU A 501 24.50 -22.00 39.86
N GLU A 502 25.69 -21.70 40.37
CA GLU A 502 26.97 -22.16 39.80
C GLU A 502 27.12 -23.68 39.99
N THR A 503 26.57 -24.45 39.05
CA THR A 503 26.74 -25.90 38.96
C THR A 503 27.33 -26.28 37.61
N PRO A 504 28.09 -27.39 37.52
CA PRO A 504 28.63 -27.85 36.24
C PRO A 504 27.56 -28.06 35.17
N GLU A 505 26.34 -28.47 35.56
CA GLU A 505 25.22 -28.66 34.64
C GLU A 505 24.69 -27.33 34.09
N ASN A 506 24.56 -26.30 34.94
CA ASN A 506 24.11 -24.97 34.51
C ASN A 506 25.16 -24.26 33.65
N GLU A 507 26.44 -24.42 33.98
CA GLU A 507 27.54 -23.90 33.17
C GLU A 507 27.59 -24.56 31.79
N ALA A 508 27.46 -25.89 31.74
CA ALA A 508 27.38 -26.62 30.47
C ALA A 508 26.16 -26.21 29.64
N ALA A 509 24.99 -26.01 30.29
CA ALA A 509 23.79 -25.53 29.61
C ALA A 509 23.95 -24.11 29.06
N ALA A 510 24.60 -23.22 29.80
CA ALA A 510 24.84 -21.85 29.36
C ALA A 510 25.83 -21.79 28.20
N MET A 511 26.94 -22.53 28.28
CA MET A 511 27.87 -22.66 27.15
C MET A 511 27.18 -23.23 25.93
N TRP A 512 26.36 -24.27 26.08
CA TRP A 512 25.61 -24.81 24.96
C TRP A 512 24.68 -23.76 24.31
N ILE A 513 24.01 -22.90 25.08
CA ILE A 513 23.22 -21.77 24.53
C ILE A 513 24.10 -20.82 23.70
N VAL A 514 25.33 -20.54 24.13
CA VAL A 514 26.25 -19.68 23.39
C VAL A 514 26.62 -20.33 22.06
N GLU A 515 27.02 -21.61 22.09
CA GLU A 515 27.38 -22.41 20.91
C GLU A 515 26.23 -22.54 19.89
N LEU A 516 24.96 -22.51 20.35
CA LEU A 516 23.82 -22.51 19.43
C LEU A 516 23.89 -21.37 18.40
N PHE A 517 24.38 -20.19 18.78
CA PHE A 517 24.49 -19.06 17.85
C PHE A 517 25.55 -19.32 16.77
N GLN A 518 26.67 -19.97 17.11
CA GLN A 518 27.64 -20.42 16.10
C GLN A 518 27.04 -21.49 15.16
N HIS A 519 26.19 -22.37 15.68
CA HIS A 519 25.46 -23.32 14.82
C HIS A 519 24.45 -22.61 13.90
N PHE A 520 23.81 -21.53 14.35
CA PHE A 520 22.93 -20.72 13.51
C PHE A 520 23.71 -20.02 12.40
N GLU A 521 24.85 -19.41 12.73
CA GLU A 521 25.79 -18.80 11.78
C GLU A 521 26.17 -19.80 10.69
N SER A 522 26.64 -21.00 11.09
CA SER A 522 27.02 -22.07 10.17
C SER A 522 25.85 -22.57 9.31
N CYS A 523 24.63 -22.56 9.85
CA CYS A 523 23.43 -22.95 9.12
C CYS A 523 23.07 -21.92 8.04
N ILE A 524 23.04 -20.64 8.41
CA ILE A 524 22.55 -19.55 7.57
C ILE A 524 23.58 -19.15 6.52
N GLY A 525 24.85 -19.01 6.92
CA GLY A 525 25.95 -18.66 6.02
C GLY A 525 26.42 -19.83 5.16
N GLY A 526 26.23 -21.07 5.64
CA GLY A 526 26.86 -22.25 5.07
C GLY A 526 28.35 -22.35 5.42
N THR A 527 29.02 -23.35 4.85
CA THR A 527 30.47 -23.55 4.94
C THR A 527 31.01 -23.94 3.56
N ASP A 528 32.34 -24.03 3.40
CA ASP A 528 32.97 -24.53 2.17
C ASP A 528 32.42 -25.91 1.73
N GLU A 529 31.93 -26.70 2.69
CA GLU A 529 31.41 -28.05 2.46
C GLU A 529 29.88 -28.10 2.41
N ARG A 530 29.17 -27.06 2.87
CA ARG A 530 27.71 -27.08 3.04
C ARG A 530 27.06 -25.80 2.53
N PRO A 531 26.07 -25.87 1.63
CA PRO A 531 25.35 -24.68 1.21
C PRO A 531 24.54 -24.08 2.37
N PRO A 532 24.21 -22.78 2.31
CA PRO A 532 23.36 -22.12 3.30
C PRO A 532 21.97 -22.77 3.34
N LYS A 533 21.41 -22.89 4.55
CA LYS A 533 20.10 -23.49 4.83
C LYS A 533 19.23 -22.53 5.64
N ILE A 534 17.90 -22.69 5.50
CA ILE A 534 16.96 -22.01 6.39
C ILE A 534 17.09 -22.66 7.78
N PRO A 535 17.27 -21.88 8.85
CA PRO A 535 17.46 -22.43 10.19
C PRO A 535 16.12 -22.92 10.76
N THR A 536 15.62 -24.04 10.24
CA THR A 536 14.50 -24.82 10.80
C THR A 536 14.98 -25.68 11.95
N LEU A 537 14.07 -26.18 12.78
CA LEU A 537 14.41 -27.13 13.85
C LEU A 537 15.19 -28.34 13.30
N GLU A 538 14.72 -28.93 12.20
CA GLU A 538 15.36 -30.09 11.58
C GLU A 538 16.79 -29.77 11.09
N ASN A 539 16.95 -28.69 10.32
CA ASN A 539 18.26 -28.29 9.79
C ASN A 539 19.25 -27.98 10.92
N MET A 540 18.80 -27.29 11.97
CA MET A 540 19.61 -27.00 13.13
C MET A 540 20.00 -28.26 13.90
N MET A 541 19.07 -29.21 14.09
CA MET A 541 19.36 -30.47 14.76
C MET A 541 20.38 -31.32 13.98
N VAL A 542 20.32 -31.34 12.65
CA VAL A 542 21.34 -32.00 11.81
C VAL A 542 22.71 -31.35 12.02
N ILE A 543 22.80 -30.02 11.97
CA ILE A 543 24.06 -29.29 12.18
C ILE A 543 24.65 -29.55 13.58
N ILE A 544 23.80 -29.52 14.61
CA ILE A 544 24.18 -29.80 16.00
C ILE A 544 24.63 -31.26 16.17
N GLN A 545 23.99 -32.21 15.48
CA GLN A 545 24.36 -33.62 15.50
C GLN A 545 25.71 -33.85 14.83
N GLU A 546 25.98 -33.19 13.70
CA GLU A 546 27.27 -33.26 13.02
C GLU A 546 28.41 -32.66 13.86
N ALA A 547 28.10 -31.65 14.68
CA ALA A 547 29.05 -31.02 15.61
C ALA A 547 29.25 -31.78 16.95
N GLN A 548 28.65 -32.96 17.15
CA GLN A 548 28.64 -33.71 18.42
C GLN A 548 30.01 -34.05 19.03
N GLY A 549 31.12 -33.78 18.34
CA GLY A 549 32.47 -33.94 18.87
C GLY A 549 32.99 -32.77 19.73
N GLU A 550 32.33 -31.61 19.71
CA GLU A 550 32.93 -30.36 20.19
C GLU A 550 32.35 -29.87 21.53
N THR A 551 31.04 -30.05 21.76
CA THR A 551 30.35 -29.49 22.95
C THR A 551 29.41 -30.52 23.59
N PRO A 552 29.48 -30.76 24.92
CA PRO A 552 28.52 -31.62 25.62
C PRO A 552 27.09 -31.10 25.46
N GLN A 553 26.16 -31.96 25.03
CA GLN A 553 24.75 -31.60 24.86
C GLN A 553 23.99 -31.80 26.19
N PRO A 554 23.57 -30.72 26.87
CA PRO A 554 22.83 -30.83 28.10
C PRO A 554 21.37 -31.25 27.84
N GLY A 555 20.74 -31.77 28.90
CA GLY A 555 19.32 -32.09 28.91
C GLY A 555 18.89 -33.25 28.01
N ASP A 556 17.58 -33.48 27.96
CA ASP A 556 16.97 -34.35 26.97
C ASP A 556 16.69 -33.60 25.66
N GLU A 557 16.23 -34.34 24.65
CA GLU A 557 15.90 -33.77 23.33
C GLU A 557 14.84 -32.67 23.40
N THR A 558 13.79 -32.89 24.20
CA THR A 558 12.71 -31.91 24.40
C THR A 558 13.20 -30.61 25.05
N TRP A 559 14.17 -30.68 25.97
CA TRP A 559 14.81 -29.50 26.54
C TRP A 559 15.61 -28.76 25.46
N ARG A 560 16.38 -29.48 24.64
CA ARG A 560 17.18 -28.90 23.56
C ARG A 560 16.32 -28.17 22.53
N GLU A 561 15.22 -28.77 22.09
CA GLU A 561 14.26 -28.13 21.16
C GLU A 561 13.73 -26.80 21.71
N LYS A 562 13.34 -26.75 22.99
CA LYS A 562 12.81 -25.53 23.62
C LYS A 562 13.86 -24.43 23.75
N VAL A 563 15.09 -24.79 24.08
CA VAL A 563 16.19 -23.83 24.20
C VAL A 563 16.61 -23.34 22.82
N LEU A 564 16.62 -24.22 21.82
CA LEU A 564 16.90 -23.86 20.44
C LEU A 564 15.84 -22.91 19.86
N PHE A 565 14.55 -23.16 20.15
CA PHE A 565 13.47 -22.21 19.88
C PHE A 565 13.73 -20.86 20.55
N ALA A 566 14.11 -20.84 21.83
CA ALA A 566 14.40 -19.60 22.54
C ALA A 566 15.59 -18.83 21.92
N ALA A 567 16.62 -19.54 21.46
CA ALA A 567 17.77 -18.95 20.75
C ALA A 567 17.37 -18.39 19.38
N ALA A 568 16.57 -19.12 18.59
CA ALA A 568 16.04 -18.62 17.33
C ALA A 568 15.25 -17.31 17.52
N MET A 569 14.41 -17.23 18.55
CA MET A 569 13.65 -16.01 18.88
C MET A 569 14.56 -14.81 19.18
N VAL A 570 15.63 -15.02 19.96
CA VAL A 570 16.59 -13.96 20.29
C VAL A 570 17.35 -13.52 19.04
N LEU A 571 17.76 -14.47 18.21
CA LEU A 571 18.46 -14.18 16.97
C LEU A 571 17.59 -13.40 15.98
N ILE A 572 16.34 -13.83 15.76
CA ILE A 572 15.37 -13.13 14.89
C ILE A 572 15.15 -11.70 15.36
N TYR A 573 14.99 -11.50 16.68
CA TYR A 573 14.80 -10.17 17.25
C TYR A 573 16.03 -9.27 17.02
N THR A 574 17.22 -9.80 17.28
CA THR A 574 18.49 -9.08 17.09
C THR A 574 18.70 -8.72 15.63
N ALA A 575 18.51 -9.66 14.69
CA ALA A 575 18.63 -9.41 13.26
C ALA A 575 17.59 -8.39 12.75
N THR A 576 16.40 -8.36 13.34
CA THR A 576 15.38 -7.35 13.02
C THR A 576 15.82 -5.96 13.48
N GLU A 577 16.32 -5.83 14.71
CA GLU A 577 16.86 -4.55 15.21
C GLU A 577 18.07 -4.07 14.40
N ASP A 578 18.96 -4.99 14.00
CA ASP A 578 20.12 -4.70 13.15
C ASP A 578 19.67 -4.20 11.76
N TRP A 579 18.70 -4.87 11.13
CA TRP A 579 18.12 -4.43 9.85
C TRP A 579 17.47 -3.05 9.94
N GLU A 580 16.64 -2.82 10.95
CA GLU A 580 16.01 -1.51 11.18
C GLU A 580 17.06 -0.41 11.41
N SER A 581 18.17 -0.74 12.06
CA SER A 581 19.28 0.20 12.30
C SER A 581 20.02 0.60 11.02
N LEU A 582 20.04 -0.26 9.99
CA LEU A 582 20.67 0.03 8.70
C LEU A 582 19.84 1.01 7.85
N GLY A 583 18.51 0.97 7.93
CA GLY A 583 17.62 1.72 7.03
C GLY A 583 17.32 3.18 7.42
N ASP A 584 17.42 3.55 8.70
CA ASP A 584 16.78 4.78 9.20
C ASP A 584 17.71 5.99 9.41
N GLY A 585 18.94 5.99 8.86
CA GLY A 585 19.94 7.02 9.19
C GLY A 585 20.19 7.13 10.71
N PHE A 586 19.80 6.09 11.46
CA PHE A 586 19.70 6.11 12.90
C PHE A 586 21.11 5.93 13.47
N LYS A 587 21.58 6.93 14.21
CA LYS A 587 22.90 6.88 14.87
C LYS A 587 22.96 5.62 15.73
N ALA A 588 23.87 4.70 15.42
CA ALA A 588 24.15 3.40 16.04
C ALA A 588 24.32 3.38 17.58
N LYS A 589 24.12 4.51 18.26
CA LYS A 589 24.33 4.73 19.70
C LYS A 589 23.49 3.85 20.64
N LYS A 590 22.45 3.16 20.16
CA LYS A 590 21.53 2.42 21.05
C LYS A 590 21.96 0.98 21.34
N ALA A 591 22.78 0.35 20.49
CA ALA A 591 23.11 -1.07 20.63
C ALA A 591 24.47 -1.36 21.30
N GLY A 592 25.31 -0.35 21.54
CA GLY A 592 26.66 -0.58 22.06
C GLY A 592 27.61 -1.26 21.06
N LYS A 593 27.17 -1.45 19.81
CA LYS A 593 28.00 -1.84 18.67
C LYS A 593 28.88 -0.66 18.24
N ASP A 594 30.08 -0.97 17.75
CA ASP A 594 30.97 0.04 17.18
C ASP A 594 30.32 0.59 15.89
N GLU A 595 30.36 1.90 15.72
CA GLU A 595 29.87 2.57 14.51
C GLU A 595 30.61 2.06 13.26
N PHE A 596 31.88 1.67 13.44
CA PHE A 596 32.70 1.09 12.39
C PHE A 596 32.19 -0.28 11.90
N GLU A 597 31.78 -1.16 12.81
CA GLU A 597 31.31 -2.51 12.48
C GLU A 597 29.97 -2.49 11.72
N MET A 598 29.08 -1.56 12.08
CA MET A 598 27.80 -1.39 11.38
C MET A 598 27.98 -0.79 9.98
N GLU A 599 29.01 0.04 9.77
CA GLU A 599 29.33 0.59 8.45
C GLU A 599 29.89 -0.49 7.51
N GLU A 600 30.78 -1.36 8.00
CA GLU A 600 31.28 -2.50 7.21
C GLU A 600 30.15 -3.46 6.83
N LEU A 601 29.24 -3.77 7.77
CA LEU A 601 28.05 -4.57 7.47
C LEU A 601 27.14 -3.89 6.44
N ARG A 602 27.02 -2.55 6.49
CA ARG A 602 26.23 -1.79 5.52
C ARG A 602 26.82 -1.90 4.13
N GLU A 603 28.13 -1.70 3.98
CA GLU A 603 28.83 -1.87 2.70
C GLU A 603 28.61 -3.28 2.12
N GLU A 604 28.70 -4.33 2.94
CA GLU A 604 28.44 -5.70 2.49
C GLU A 604 26.96 -5.96 2.11
N VAL A 605 26.02 -5.32 2.81
CA VAL A 605 24.58 -5.41 2.49
C VAL A 605 24.28 -4.71 1.17
N ASP A 606 24.86 -3.54 0.94
CA ASP A 606 24.65 -2.73 -0.26
C ASP A 606 25.19 -3.45 -1.52
N ASP A 607 26.29 -4.22 -1.38
CA ASP A 607 26.84 -5.07 -2.44
C ASP A 607 25.94 -6.26 -2.85
N LEU A 608 24.92 -6.59 -2.05
CA LEU A 608 23.98 -7.68 -2.33
C LEU A 608 22.72 -7.17 -3.05
N PRO A 609 22.08 -8.01 -3.90
CA PRO A 609 20.88 -7.60 -4.63
C PRO A 609 19.68 -7.36 -3.70
N GLU A 610 19.00 -6.24 -3.92
CA GLU A 610 17.76 -5.87 -3.24
C GLU A 610 16.63 -6.87 -3.47
N CYS A 611 15.83 -7.07 -2.43
CA CYS A 611 14.66 -7.92 -2.49
C CYS A 611 13.48 -7.35 -1.68
N ALA A 612 12.26 -7.56 -2.20
CA ALA A 612 11.01 -7.31 -1.46
C ALA A 612 10.87 -8.16 -0.18
N ASN A 613 11.80 -9.06 0.10
CA ASN A 613 11.88 -9.86 1.31
C ASN A 613 13.04 -9.48 2.24
N ASP A 614 13.74 -8.38 1.98
CA ASP A 614 14.77 -7.92 2.90
C ASP A 614 14.17 -7.54 4.25
N GLY A 615 14.91 -7.83 5.33
CA GLY A 615 14.41 -7.72 6.71
C GLY A 615 13.27 -8.69 7.08
N TYR A 616 12.88 -9.62 6.21
CA TYR A 616 11.68 -10.44 6.42
C TYR A 616 11.96 -11.71 7.22
N TYR A 617 12.25 -11.57 8.52
CA TYR A 617 12.58 -12.71 9.40
C TYR A 617 11.37 -13.45 9.99
N ARG A 618 10.19 -12.83 9.98
CA ARG A 618 8.99 -13.36 10.67
C ARG A 618 8.55 -14.77 10.25
N PRO A 619 8.72 -15.24 8.99
CA PRO A 619 8.39 -16.62 8.64
C PRO A 619 9.14 -17.66 9.48
N LEU A 620 10.36 -17.35 9.94
CA LEU A 620 11.14 -18.25 10.81
C LEU A 620 10.36 -18.57 12.08
N LEU A 621 9.63 -17.61 12.65
CA LEU A 621 8.84 -17.80 13.88
C LEU A 621 7.75 -18.89 13.76
N TYR A 622 7.37 -19.30 12.54
CA TYR A 622 6.41 -20.38 12.31
C TYR A 622 7.07 -21.72 12.00
N LEU A 623 8.35 -21.71 11.63
CA LEU A 623 9.14 -22.93 11.42
C LEU A 623 9.66 -23.51 12.75
N TRP A 624 9.56 -22.72 13.82
CA TRP A 624 9.91 -23.00 15.21
C TRP A 624 8.64 -23.12 16.04
#